data_AF-A0A920UGT9-F1
#
_entry.id   AF-A0A920UGT9-F1
#
_cell.length_a   1.000
_cell.length_b   1.000
_cell.length_c   1.000
_cell.angle_alpha   90.00
_cell.angle_beta   90.00
_cell.angle_gamma   90.00
#
_symmetry.space_group_name_H-M   'P 1'
#
loop_
_entity.id
_entity.type
_entity.pdbx_description
1 polymer ?
#
loop_
_entity_poly.entity_id
_entity_poly.type
_entity_poly.pdbx_seq_one_letter_code
_entity_poly.pdbx_strand_id
1 'polypeptide(L)' 'MSSLEIFKAAIENVMPSVEVKSRRVGGSTYQVPMEVRHSRSQSLAIRWLIQHANSRNGLSLRAKLGK' A
#
# COMPACT_ATOMS: atom_id res chain seq x y z
N MET A 1 9.01 -21.49 -4.54
CA MET A 1 7.84 -20.64 -4.26
C MET A 1 7.04 -20.48 -5.54
N SER A 2 5.74 -20.74 -5.50
CA SER A 2 4.83 -20.47 -6.62
C SER A 2 4.64 -18.96 -6.80
N SER A 3 4.24 -18.53 -8.00
CA SER A 3 3.95 -17.11 -8.26
C SER A 3 2.88 -16.53 -7.33
N LEU A 4 1.95 -17.38 -6.85
CA LEU A 4 0.92 -17.00 -5.88
C LEU A 4 1.51 -16.75 -4.49
N GLU A 5 2.47 -17.55 -4.05
CA GLU A 5 3.16 -17.37 -2.77
C GLU A 5 4.00 -16.09 -2.77
N ILE A 6 4.71 -15.82 -3.87
CA ILE A 6 5.49 -14.59 -4.05
C ILE A 6 4.55 -13.38 -4.00
N PHE A 7 3.40 -13.45 -4.68
CA PHE A 7 2.41 -12.38 -4.65
C PHE A 7 1.87 -12.13 -3.23
N LYS A 8 1.52 -13.18 -2.49
CA LYS A 8 1.03 -13.05 -1.11
C LYS A 8 2.09 -12.43 -0.19
N ALA A 9 3.32 -12.90 -0.27
CA ALA A 9 4.44 -12.34 0.50
C ALA A 9 4.70 -10.87 0.14
N ALA A 10 4.63 -10.52 -1.15
CA ALA A 10 4.78 -9.13 -1.59
C ALA A 10 3.68 -8.22 -1.02
N ILE A 11 2.43 -8.70 -0.97
CA ILE A 11 1.33 -7.95 -0.37
C ILE A 11 1.56 -7.77 1.13
N GLU A 12 1.93 -8.82 1.85
CA GLU A 12 2.23 -8.76 3.28
C GLU A 12 3.32 -7.75 3.63
N ASN A 13 4.37 -7.66 2.81
CA ASN A 13 5.45 -6.69 3.00
C ASN A 13 5.03 -5.23 2.74
N VAL A 14 4.03 -5.00 1.89
CA VAL A 14 3.58 -3.65 1.50
C VAL A 14 2.38 -3.18 2.33
N MET A 15 1.71 -4.07 3.05
CA MET A 15 0.57 -3.77 3.89
C MET A 15 0.92 -2.80 5.03
N PRO A 16 0.32 -1.59 5.08
CA PRO A 16 0.53 -0.68 6.20
C PRO A 16 -0.26 -1.12 7.43
N SER A 17 0.36 -1.07 8.60
CA SER A 17 -0.29 -1.29 9.89
C SER A 17 -0.88 0.00 10.49
N VAL A 18 -0.29 1.15 10.16
CA VAL A 18 -0.68 2.46 10.69
C VAL A 18 -0.86 3.45 9.54
N GLU A 19 -1.88 4.29 9.64
CA GLU A 19 -2.07 5.44 8.77
C GLU A 19 -2.23 6.71 9.59
N VAL A 20 -1.86 7.83 8.99
CA VAL A 20 -1.98 9.13 9.62
C VAL A 20 -3.28 9.79 9.17
N LYS A 21 -4.10 10.27 10.11
CA LYS A 21 -5.31 11.05 9.81
C LYS A 21 -5.31 12.38 10.54
N SER A 22 -5.81 13.40 9.85
CA SER A 22 -6.09 14.71 10.42
C SER A 22 -7.19 14.61 11.49
N ARG A 23 -6.91 15.08 12.71
CA ARG A 23 -7.86 15.14 13.83
C ARG A 23 -7.77 16.50 14.53
N ARG A 24 -8.91 17.07 14.91
CA ARG A 24 -8.96 18.35 15.61
C ARG A 24 -8.90 18.15 17.12
N VAL A 25 -7.97 18.84 17.78
CA VAL A 25 -7.79 18.81 19.24
C VAL A 25 -7.57 20.24 19.73
N GLY A 26 -8.38 20.70 20.69
CA GLY A 26 -8.18 22.02 21.31
C GLY A 26 -8.10 23.20 20.33
N GLY A 27 -8.82 23.14 19.21
CA GLY A 27 -8.86 24.23 18.21
C GLY A 27 -7.93 24.07 17.01
N SER A 28 -6.87 23.24 17.11
CA SER A 28 -5.90 22.98 16.02
C SER A 28 -6.05 21.59 15.40
N THR A 29 -5.61 21.40 14.16
CA THR A 29 -5.64 20.11 13.44
C THR A 29 -4.27 19.43 13.53
N TYR A 30 -4.23 18.23 14.07
CA TYR A 30 -3.04 17.41 14.23
C TYR A 30 -3.12 16.14 13.39
N GLN A 31 -1.96 15.64 13.01
CA GLN A 31 -1.81 14.35 12.34
C GLN A 31 -1.72 13.26 13.40
N VAL A 32 -2.73 12.39 13.45
CA VAL A 32 -2.84 11.33 14.47
C VAL A 32 -2.60 9.97 13.81
N PRO A 33 -1.63 9.17 14.32
CA PRO A 33 -1.45 7.80 13.86
C PRO A 33 -2.61 6.95 14.34
N MET A 34 -3.18 6.14 13.44
CA MET A 34 -4.25 5.21 13.75
C MET A 34 -4.00 3.88 13.05
N GLU A 35 -4.39 2.80 13.72
CA GLU A 35 -4.29 1.45 13.16
C GLU A 35 -5.19 1.29 11.92
N VAL A 36 -4.64 0.62 10.90
CA VAL A 36 -5.34 0.37 9.64
C VAL A 36 -6.07 -0.96 9.73
N ARG A 37 -7.38 -0.96 9.48
CA ARG A 37 -8.15 -2.21 9.36
C ARG A 37 -7.58 -3.09 8.25
N HIS A 38 -7.52 -4.40 8.48
CA HIS A 38 -6.90 -5.36 7.57
C HIS A 38 -7.38 -5.25 6.10
N SER A 39 -8.69 -5.14 5.87
CA SER A 39 -9.25 -4.98 4.52
C SER A 39 -8.77 -3.71 3.80
N ARG A 40 -8.58 -2.62 4.54
CA ARG A 40 -8.02 -1.37 4.03
C ARG A 40 -6.53 -1.51 3.78
N SER A 41 -5.80 -2.18 4.65
CA SER A 41 -4.37 -2.43 4.51
C SER A 41 -4.07 -3.22 3.22
N GLN A 42 -4.80 -4.31 2.98
CA GLN A 42 -4.72 -5.07 1.72
C GLN A 42 -5.03 -4.20 0.49
N SER A 43 -6.10 -3.40 0.55
CA SER A 43 -6.49 -2.51 -0.55
C SER A 43 -5.42 -1.45 -0.85
N LEU A 44 -4.79 -0.89 0.19
CA LEU A 44 -3.70 0.07 0.05
C LEU A 44 -2.45 -0.59 -0.55
N ALA A 45 -2.09 -1.79 -0.11
CA ALA A 45 -0.94 -2.52 -0.65
C ALA A 45 -1.08 -2.76 -2.16
N ILE A 46 -2.22 -3.27 -2.60
CA ILE A 46 -2.51 -3.50 -4.03
C ILE A 46 -2.42 -2.19 -4.81
N ARG A 47 -3.03 -1.12 -4.28
CA ARG A 47 -3.03 0.20 -4.93
C ARG A 47 -1.62 0.76 -5.08
N TRP A 48 -0.80 0.67 -4.05
CA TRP A 48 0.59 1.13 -4.09
C TRP A 48 1.43 0.35 -5.09
N LEU A 49 1.27 -0.98 -5.16
CA LEU A 49 1.96 -1.80 -6.16
C LEU A 49 1.60 -1.39 -7.59
N ILE A 50 0.32 -1.18 -7.88
CA ILE A 50 -0.13 -0.75 -9.21
C ILE A 50 0.36 0.67 -9.53
N GLN A 51 0.24 1.59 -8.58
CA GLN A 51 0.70 2.97 -8.74
C GLN A 51 2.21 3.03 -9.01
N HIS A 52 3.00 2.26 -8.26
CA HIS A 52 4.44 2.17 -8.43
C HIS A 52 4.83 1.47 -9.74
N ALA A 53 4.10 0.43 -10.15
CA ALA A 53 4.31 -0.18 -11.45
C ALA A 53 4.04 0.82 -12.59
N ASN A 54 2.97 1.61 -12.48
CA ASN A 54 2.61 2.62 -13.48
C ASN A 54 3.63 3.75 -13.59
N SER A 55 4.24 4.19 -12.48
CA SER A 55 5.26 5.26 -12.49
C SER A 55 6.60 4.85 -13.11
N ARG A 56 6.88 3.54 -13.25
CA ARG A 56 8.08 3.05 -13.95
C ARG A 56 7.97 3.37 -15.44
N ASN A 57 9.07 3.73 -16.11
CA ASN A 57 9.05 4.02 -17.56
C ASN A 57 9.48 2.80 -18.40
N GLY A 58 9.09 2.78 -19.69
CA GLY A 58 9.71 1.94 -20.71
C GLY A 58 9.25 0.47 -20.80
N LEU A 59 8.21 0.06 -20.08
CA LEU A 59 7.72 -1.34 -20.08
C LEU A 59 6.18 -1.42 -20.02
N SER A 60 5.61 -2.55 -20.48
CA SER A 60 4.19 -2.86 -20.30
C SER A 60 3.86 -3.15 -18.83
N LEU A 61 2.62 -2.91 -18.39
CA LEU A 61 2.23 -3.09 -16.98
C LEU A 61 2.55 -4.50 -16.44
N ARG A 62 2.35 -5.53 -17.28
CA ARG A 62 2.70 -6.92 -16.95
C ARG A 62 4.18 -7.08 -16.65
N ALA A 63 5.05 -6.50 -17.48
CA ALA A 63 6.50 -6.55 -17.27
C ALA A 63 6.94 -5.71 -16.06
N LYS A 64 6.24 -4.62 -15.76
CA LYS A 64 6.51 -3.75 -14.59
C LYS A 64 6.14 -4.40 -13.27
N LEU A 65 5.09 -5.23 -13.23
CA LEU A 65 4.65 -5.94 -12.02
C LEU A 65 5.50 -7.18 -11.71
N GLY A 66 6.11 -7.79 -12.72
CA GLY A 66 6.98 -8.96 -12.55
C GLY A 66 8.44 -8.65 -12.22
N LYS A 67 8.80 -7.36 -12.11
CA LYS A 67 10.12 -6.85 -11.73
C LYS A 67 10.09 -6.24 -10.34
#